data_AF-A0A8S3FC19-F1
#
_entry.id   AF-A0A8S3FC19-F1
#
_cell.length_a   1.000
_cell.length_b   1.000
_cell.length_c   1.000
_cell.angle_alpha   90.00
_cell.angle_beta   90.00
_cell.angle_gamma   90.00
#
_symmetry.space_group_name_H-M   'P 1'
#
loop_
_entity.id
_entity.type
_entity.pdbx_description
1 polymer ?
#
loop_
_entity_poly.entity_id
_entity_poly.type
_entity_poly.pdbx_seq_one_letter_code
_entity_poly.pdbx_strand_id
1 'polypeptide(L)'
;LDPYWTYELCHGIHVRQYHDTKVAGKKSIIQEYHLGYYHAEQQDVLTDSEGQSVLKIHHKTIYNNKTPMLAVRYTEGTTCEINSNQPRETVVYYVCDERGSDGILNFEEVSSCYYEIIVGSRWLCKLPAF
;
A
#
# COMPACT_ATOMS: atom_id res chain seq x y z
N LEU A 1 1.30 -3.45 13.64
CA LEU A 1 2.44 -2.72 13.03
C LEU A 1 3.70 -3.08 13.81
N ASP A 2 4.80 -3.36 13.12
CA ASP A 2 6.09 -3.62 13.75
C ASP A 2 6.56 -2.35 14.49
N PRO A 3 6.91 -2.42 15.79
CA PRO A 3 7.34 -1.24 16.56
C PRO A 3 8.71 -0.70 16.13
N TYR A 4 9.51 -1.47 15.38
CA TYR A 4 10.82 -1.04 14.90
C TYR A 4 10.72 -0.16 13.65
N TRP A 5 9.85 -0.51 12.71
CA TRP A 5 9.75 0.20 11.43
C TRP A 5 8.67 1.29 11.45
N THR A 6 8.98 2.43 10.82
CA THR A 6 7.98 3.41 10.42
C THR A 6 7.64 3.19 8.95
N TYR A 7 6.35 3.22 8.61
CA TYR A 7 5.86 3.02 7.25
C TYR A 7 5.25 4.31 6.73
N GLU A 8 5.54 4.62 5.47
CA GLU A 8 4.97 5.76 4.76
C GLU A 8 4.39 5.30 3.43
N LEU A 9 3.17 5.75 3.17
CA LEU A 9 2.50 5.65 1.88
C LEU A 9 2.35 7.06 1.31
N CYS A 10 3.00 7.31 0.18
CA CYS A 10 2.74 8.48 -0.65
C CYS A 10 1.86 8.06 -1.83
N HIS A 11 0.56 8.41 -1.75
CA HIS A 11 -0.43 8.02 -2.75
C HIS A 11 0.01 8.42 -4.17
N GLY A 12 0.12 7.43 -5.06
CA GLY A 12 0.52 7.65 -6.46
C GLY A 12 2.02 7.91 -6.66
N ILE A 13 2.85 7.71 -5.64
CA ILE A 13 4.30 7.91 -5.72
C ILE A 13 5.05 6.66 -5.25
N HIS A 14 5.02 6.34 -3.96
CA HIS A 14 5.79 5.23 -3.39
C HIS A 14 5.21 4.71 -2.08
N VAL A 15 5.65 3.51 -1.73
CA VAL A 15 5.58 2.96 -0.37
C VAL A 15 7.00 2.82 0.14
N ARG A 16 7.28 3.28 1.35
CA ARG A 16 8.58 3.07 1.99
C ARG A 16 8.45 2.68 3.45
N GLN A 17 9.47 1.98 3.93
CA GLN A 17 9.71 1.80 5.36
C GLN A 17 11.05 2.40 5.74
N TYR A 18 11.12 2.96 6.93
CA TYR A 18 12.36 3.50 7.46
C TYR A 18 12.43 3.38 8.99
N HIS A 19 13.64 3.35 9.50
CA HIS A 19 13.94 3.41 10.93
C HIS A 19 14.99 4.49 11.18
N ASP A 20 14.69 5.42 12.09
CA ASP A 20 15.59 6.50 12.48
C ASP A 20 16.15 6.25 13.89
N THR A 21 17.47 6.00 13.96
CA THR A 21 18.18 5.93 15.24
C THR A 21 18.71 7.31 15.62
N LYS A 22 17.94 8.04 16.43
CA LYS A 22 18.40 9.28 17.06
C LYS A 22 19.27 8.97 18.27
N VAL A 23 20.59 8.95 18.08
CA VAL A 23 21.55 8.87 19.20
C VAL A 23 21.98 10.29 19.57
N ALA A 24 21.78 10.69 20.83
CA ALA A 24 22.14 12.01 21.32
C ALA A 24 23.62 12.33 21.04
N GLY A 25 23.87 13.44 20.32
CA GLY A 25 25.22 13.90 19.96
C GLY A 25 25.82 13.25 18.70
N LYS A 26 25.08 12.41 17.95
CA LYS A 26 25.51 11.85 16.66
C LYS A 26 24.53 12.19 15.54
N LYS A 27 25.02 12.12 14.29
CA LYS A 27 24.20 12.24 13.08
C LYS A 27 23.19 11.08 13.04
N SER A 28 21.94 11.37 12.69
CA SER A 28 20.89 10.36 12.54
C SER A 28 21.27 9.36 11.45
N ILE A 29 21.10 8.06 11.75
CA ILE A 29 21.23 6.98 10.76
C ILE A 29 19.82 6.55 10.41
N ILE A 30 19.47 6.75 9.14
CA ILE A 30 18.20 6.32 8.57
C ILE A 30 18.48 5.05 7.76
N GLN A 31 17.91 3.93 8.20
CA GLN A 31 17.81 2.73 7.40
C GLN A 31 16.48 2.79 6.64
N GLU A 32 16.50 2.72 5.32
CA GLU A 32 15.32 2.90 4.46
C GLU A 32 15.25 1.79 3.40
N TYR A 33 14.03 1.33 3.14
CA TYR A 33 13.70 0.47 2.01
C TYR A 33 12.46 0.99 1.31
N HIS A 34 12.51 1.10 -0.01
CA HIS A 34 11.34 1.34 -0.82
C HIS A 34 10.65 0.00 -1.07
N LEU A 35 9.36 -0.06 -0.76
CA LEU A 35 8.53 -1.26 -0.89
C LEU A 35 7.75 -1.29 -2.20
N GLY A 36 7.97 -0.28 -3.03
CA GLY A 36 7.46 -0.15 -4.39
C GLY A 36 7.22 1.30 -4.76
N TYR A 37 7.15 1.55 -6.06
CA TYR A 37 6.80 2.81 -6.69
C TYR A 37 5.54 2.66 -7.52
N TYR A 38 4.80 3.74 -7.67
CA TYR A 38 3.59 3.75 -8.47
C TYR A 38 3.93 3.81 -9.97
N HIS A 39 3.37 2.87 -10.73
CA HIS A 39 3.47 2.82 -12.19
C HIS A 39 2.05 2.75 -12.78
N ALA A 40 1.64 3.79 -13.52
CA ALA A 40 0.28 3.89 -14.04
C ALA A 40 -0.07 2.75 -15.01
N GLU A 41 0.91 2.33 -15.80
CA GLU A 41 0.84 1.26 -16.79
C GLU A 41 0.74 -0.16 -16.18
N GLN A 42 1.00 -0.31 -14.88
CA GLN A 42 0.98 -1.61 -14.19
C GLN A 42 -0.27 -1.82 -13.31
N GLN A 43 -1.22 -0.89 -13.34
CA GLN A 43 -2.46 -0.96 -12.56
C GLN A 43 -3.49 -1.87 -13.23
N ASP A 44 -4.26 -2.61 -12.42
CA ASP A 44 -5.41 -3.40 -12.90
C ASP A 44 -6.59 -2.45 -13.14
N VAL A 45 -6.70 -1.98 -14.38
CA VAL A 45 -7.75 -1.04 -14.82
C VAL A 45 -8.75 -1.73 -15.74
N LEU A 46 -10.01 -1.31 -15.65
CA LEU A 46 -11.07 -1.63 -16.59
C LEU A 46 -11.35 -0.42 -17.48
N THR A 47 -11.80 -0.65 -18.70
CA THR A 47 -12.33 0.40 -19.56
C THR A 47 -13.83 0.51 -19.34
N ASP A 48 -14.32 1.69 -18.99
CA ASP A 48 -15.75 1.93 -18.83
C ASP A 48 -16.47 2.10 -20.19
N SER A 49 -17.78 2.31 -20.16
CA SER A 49 -18.60 2.52 -21.36
C SER A 49 -18.24 3.77 -22.16
N GLU A 50 -17.55 4.73 -21.54
CA GLU A 50 -17.09 5.98 -22.16
C GLU A 50 -15.64 5.90 -22.65
N GLY A 51 -14.98 4.75 -22.46
CA GLY A 51 -13.59 4.53 -22.88
C GLY A 51 -12.55 4.99 -21.85
N GLN A 52 -12.94 5.38 -20.64
CA GLN A 52 -12.01 5.77 -19.58
C GLN A 52 -11.48 4.56 -18.81
N SER A 53 -10.19 4.60 -18.45
CA SER A 53 -9.57 3.59 -17.59
C SER A 53 -9.90 3.88 -16.12
N VAL A 54 -10.65 2.98 -15.49
CA VAL A 54 -11.00 3.03 -14.07
C VAL A 54 -10.34 1.90 -13.31
N LEU A 55 -9.89 2.14 -12.08
CA LEU A 55 -9.36 1.07 -11.24
C LEU A 55 -10.41 0.00 -10.99
N LYS A 56 -10.01 -1.26 -11.13
CA LYS A 56 -10.89 -2.39 -10.88
C LYS A 56 -11.20 -2.53 -9.40
N ILE A 57 -12.48 -2.78 -9.11
CA ILE A 57 -12.92 -3.09 -7.75
C ILE A 57 -12.70 -4.58 -7.51
N HIS A 58 -11.84 -4.88 -6.55
CA HIS A 58 -11.63 -6.21 -6.02
C HIS A 58 -12.55 -6.45 -4.82
N HIS A 59 -12.75 -7.70 -4.47
CA HIS A 59 -13.50 -8.07 -3.27
C HIS A 59 -12.63 -8.98 -2.42
N LYS A 60 -12.42 -8.61 -1.15
CA LYS A 60 -11.72 -9.46 -0.18
C LYS A 60 -12.64 -9.69 1.01
N THR A 61 -12.58 -10.89 1.58
CA THR A 61 -13.29 -11.17 2.82
C THR A 61 -12.50 -10.57 3.98
N ILE A 62 -13.08 -9.56 4.63
CA ILE A 62 -12.51 -8.93 5.81
C ILE A 62 -13.58 -9.02 6.90
N TYR A 63 -13.21 -9.51 8.09
CA TYR A 63 -14.16 -9.75 9.20
C TYR A 63 -15.42 -10.54 8.79
N ASN A 64 -15.25 -11.58 7.96
CA ASN A 64 -16.33 -12.41 7.39
C ASN A 64 -17.32 -11.69 6.45
N ASN A 65 -17.04 -10.43 6.07
CA ASN A 65 -17.83 -9.70 5.10
C ASN A 65 -17.04 -9.50 3.80
N LYS A 66 -17.71 -9.72 2.67
CA LYS A 66 -17.17 -9.44 1.34
C LYS A 66 -17.10 -7.92 1.16
N THR A 67 -15.91 -7.37 1.30
CA THR A 67 -15.68 -5.92 1.29
C THR A 67 -15.13 -5.50 -0.07
N PRO A 68 -15.73 -4.51 -0.75
CA PRO A 68 -15.18 -3.93 -1.98
C PRO A 68 -13.90 -3.15 -1.66
N MET A 69 -12.89 -3.28 -2.54
CA MET A 69 -11.57 -2.65 -2.38
C MET A 69 -11.02 -2.16 -3.71
N LEU A 70 -10.39 -0.99 -3.74
CA LEU A 70 -9.52 -0.60 -4.86
C LEU A 70 -8.12 -1.11 -4.61
N ALA A 71 -7.56 -1.89 -5.54
CA ALA A 71 -6.18 -2.35 -5.45
C ALA A 71 -5.27 -1.44 -6.29
N VAL A 72 -4.21 -0.92 -5.67
CA VAL A 72 -3.17 -0.14 -6.34
C VAL A 72 -1.84 -0.83 -6.10
N ARG A 73 -1.15 -1.18 -7.19
CA ARG A 73 0.14 -1.86 -7.14
C ARG A 73 1.28 -0.86 -7.11
N TYR A 74 2.26 -1.14 -6.26
CA TYR A 74 3.53 -0.44 -6.17
C TYR A 74 4.64 -1.48 -6.37
N THR A 75 5.50 -1.28 -7.36
CA THR A 75 6.48 -2.28 -7.82
C THR A 75 7.88 -1.69 -7.92
N GLU A 76 8.88 -2.48 -8.31
CA GLU A 76 10.25 -1.96 -8.54
C GLU A 76 10.88 -1.29 -7.30
N GLY A 77 10.50 -1.76 -6.10
CA GLY A 77 11.10 -1.31 -4.84
C GLY A 77 12.56 -1.76 -4.68
N THR A 78 13.15 -1.45 -3.53
CA THR A 78 14.51 -1.86 -3.19
C THR A 78 14.67 -3.36 -3.32
N THR A 79 15.75 -3.80 -3.99
CA THR A 79 16.07 -5.21 -4.23
C THR A 79 16.04 -6.03 -2.94
N CYS A 80 15.37 -7.18 -2.99
CA CYS A 80 15.25 -8.11 -1.89
C CYS A 80 16.22 -9.28 -2.05
N GLU A 81 17.30 -9.29 -1.27
CA GLU A 81 18.32 -10.35 -1.30
C GLU A 81 17.75 -11.72 -0.91
N ILE A 82 16.73 -11.74 -0.05
CA ILE A 82 16.11 -12.97 0.47
C ILE A 82 15.20 -13.63 -0.59
N ASN A 83 14.55 -12.83 -1.45
CA ASN A 83 13.63 -13.31 -2.48
C ASN A 83 14.31 -13.32 -3.85
N SER A 84 15.42 -14.05 -3.98
CA SER A 84 16.14 -14.22 -5.25
C SER A 84 16.48 -12.91 -5.97
N ASN A 85 16.77 -11.84 -5.23
CA ASN A 85 17.03 -10.49 -5.75
C ASN A 85 15.86 -9.86 -6.53
N GLN A 86 14.62 -10.29 -6.29
CA GLN A 86 13.44 -9.61 -6.83
C GLN A 86 13.23 -8.26 -6.12
N PRO A 87 12.74 -7.23 -6.83
CA PRO A 87 12.37 -5.98 -6.20
C PRO A 87 11.20 -6.19 -5.23
N ARG A 88 11.16 -5.40 -4.16
CA ARG A 88 10.00 -5.37 -3.25
C ARG A 88 8.77 -4.84 -3.98
N GLU A 89 7.61 -5.41 -3.67
CA GLU A 89 6.32 -4.97 -4.21
C GLU A 89 5.28 -4.86 -3.10
N THR A 90 4.36 -3.91 -3.26
CA THR A 90 3.26 -3.68 -2.33
C THR A 90 1.94 -3.54 -3.07
N VAL A 91 0.90 -4.18 -2.57
CA VAL A 91 -0.48 -3.91 -3.00
C VAL A 91 -1.19 -3.12 -1.89
N VAL A 92 -1.61 -1.90 -2.24
CA VAL A 92 -2.40 -1.05 -1.36
C VAL A 92 -3.86 -1.22 -1.71
N TYR A 93 -4.63 -1.72 -0.75
CA TYR A 93 -6.07 -1.83 -0.85
C TYR A 93 -6.77 -0.68 -0.12
N TYR A 94 -7.55 0.10 -0.84
CA TYR A 94 -8.38 1.15 -0.26
C TYR A 94 -9.78 0.64 0.01
N VAL A 95 -10.28 0.91 1.22
CA VAL A 95 -11.62 0.51 1.67
C VAL A 95 -12.41 1.70 2.20
N CYS A 96 -13.73 1.61 2.16
CA CYS A 96 -14.59 2.52 2.91
C CYS A 96 -14.35 2.32 4.42
N ASP A 97 -14.05 3.42 5.10
CA ASP A 97 -14.04 3.50 6.56
C ASP A 97 -14.76 4.78 7.01
N GLU A 98 -16.00 4.62 7.48
CA GLU A 98 -16.85 5.74 7.94
C GLU A 98 -16.26 6.45 9.17
N ARG A 99 -15.44 5.73 9.96
CA ARG A 99 -14.79 6.28 11.16
C ARG A 99 -13.47 6.98 10.81
N GLY A 100 -13.04 6.87 9.55
CA GLY A 100 -11.64 6.88 9.15
C GLY A 100 -10.89 8.19 9.32
N SER A 101 -9.63 8.06 9.72
CA SER A 101 -8.63 9.12 9.81
C SER A 101 -7.83 9.33 8.51
N ASP A 102 -8.32 8.80 7.37
CA ASP A 102 -7.61 8.75 6.08
C ASP A 102 -6.18 8.20 6.24
N GLY A 103 -6.07 6.98 6.81
CA GLY A 103 -4.79 6.40 7.23
C GLY A 103 -4.68 4.89 7.02
N ILE A 104 -3.48 4.37 7.28
CA ILE A 104 -3.16 2.93 7.21
C ILE A 104 -3.85 2.22 8.38
N LEU A 105 -4.77 1.30 8.06
CA LEU A 105 -5.48 0.44 9.01
C LEU A 105 -4.69 -0.84 9.30
N ASN A 106 -4.08 -1.42 8.26
CA ASN A 106 -3.27 -2.62 8.37
C ASN A 106 -2.06 -2.54 7.43
N PHE A 107 -0.96 -3.16 7.86
CA PHE A 107 0.24 -3.34 7.06
C PHE A 107 0.78 -4.74 7.38
N GLU A 108 0.96 -5.56 6.35
CA GLU A 108 1.38 -6.95 6.50
C GLU A 108 2.39 -7.33 5.40
N GLU A 109 3.45 -8.05 5.78
CA GLU A 109 4.33 -8.74 4.84
C GLU A 109 3.80 -10.17 4.67
N VAL A 110 2.98 -10.40 3.64
CA VAL A 110 2.28 -11.69 3.47
C VAL A 110 3.21 -12.77 2.90
N SER A 111 4.30 -12.37 2.25
CA SER A 111 5.45 -13.21 1.93
C SER A 111 6.71 -12.34 1.85
N SER A 112 7.89 -12.96 1.90
CA SER A 112 9.16 -12.22 1.93
C SER A 112 9.25 -11.17 0.81
N CYS A 113 9.33 -9.90 1.19
CA CYS A 113 9.41 -8.73 0.31
C CYS A 113 8.17 -8.43 -0.54
N TYR A 114 7.03 -9.01 -0.19
CA TYR A 114 5.74 -8.71 -0.78
C TYR A 114 4.74 -8.29 0.31
N TYR A 115 4.21 -7.09 0.17
CA TYR A 115 3.45 -6.43 1.22
C TYR A 115 2.01 -6.17 0.80
N GLU A 116 1.10 -6.21 1.77
CA GLU A 116 -0.27 -5.76 1.62
C GLU A 116 -0.59 -4.68 2.65
N ILE A 117 -1.17 -3.58 2.18
CA ILE A 117 -1.58 -2.45 3.02
C ILE A 117 -3.07 -2.24 2.86
N ILE A 118 -3.77 -2.01 3.97
CA ILE A 118 -5.18 -1.60 3.95
C ILE A 118 -5.25 -0.16 4.41
N VAL A 119 -5.81 0.71 3.56
CA VAL A 119 -6.05 2.13 3.85
C VAL A 119 -7.55 2.35 3.95
N GLY A 120 -7.98 2.93 5.07
CA GLY A 120 -9.37 3.33 5.27
C GLY A 120 -9.57 4.77 4.82
N SER A 121 -10.54 5.02 3.95
CA SER A 121 -10.93 6.38 3.58
C SER A 121 -12.43 6.56 3.57
N ARG A 122 -12.87 7.64 4.23
CA ARG A 122 -14.29 8.05 4.29
C ARG A 122 -14.84 8.46 2.92
N TRP A 123 -13.97 8.85 2.00
CA TRP A 123 -14.37 9.33 0.67
C TRP A 123 -14.92 8.22 -0.20
N LEU A 124 -14.42 6.99 -0.01
CA LEU A 124 -14.91 5.83 -0.75
C LEU A 124 -16.35 5.46 -0.36
N CYS A 125 -16.76 5.67 0.89
CA CYS A 125 -18.12 5.40 1.38
C CYS A 125 -19.24 6.20 0.69
N LYS A 126 -18.89 7.21 -0.12
CA LYS A 126 -19.85 7.99 -0.91
C LYS A 126 -20.08 7.41 -2.31
N LEU A 127 -19.28 6.42 -2.71
CA LEU A 127 -19.35 5.80 -4.02
C LEU A 127 -20.28 4.59 -3.97
N PRO A 128 -21.20 4.40 -4.93
CA PRO A 128 -22.18 3.31 -4.90
C PRO A 128 -21.63 1.90 -4.79
N ALA A 129 -20.34 1.71 -5.10
CA ALA A 129 -19.69 0.41 -5.09
C ALA A 129 -18.98 0.07 -3.77
N PHE A 130 -18.99 0.96 -2.77
CA PHE A 130 -18.31 0.85 -1.47
C PHE A 130 -19.28 1.09 -0.31
#